data_AF-A0A972IPG6-F1
#
_entry.id   AF-A0A972IPG6-F1
#
_cell.length_a   1.000
_cell.length_b   1.000
_cell.length_c   1.000
_cell.angle_alpha   90.00
_cell.angle_beta   90.00
_cell.angle_gamma   90.00
#
_symmetry.space_group_name_H-M   'P 1'
#
loop_
_entity.id
_entity.type
_entity.pdbx_description
1 polymer ?
#
loop_
_entity_poly.entity_id
_entity_poly.type
_entity_poly.pdbx_seq_one_letter_code
_entity_poly.pdbx_strand_id
1 'polypeptide(L)'
;MTRIKTMNESRCSTVVFTGILVAFIAGLWIGYKRRPTFFKKYKVVFWITLMLLFLMGYETGSNAELFESLPRIGWWALVIAVSGVAGGFLFVFLFEQAMKKRKSL
;
A
#
# COMPACT_ATOMS: atom_id res chain seq x y z
N MET A 1 34.33 -5.49 -6.11
CA MET A 1 33.55 -5.98 -4.94
C MET A 1 32.16 -5.35 -4.82
N THR A 2 31.93 -4.11 -5.29
CA THR A 2 30.66 -3.36 -5.14
C THR A 2 29.50 -3.87 -6.01
N ARG A 3 29.76 -4.44 -7.20
CA ARG A 3 28.72 -4.95 -8.13
C ARG A 3 27.97 -6.20 -7.62
N ILE A 4 28.60 -7.05 -6.82
CA ILE A 4 27.96 -8.27 -6.30
C ILE A 4 27.00 -7.94 -5.15
N LYS A 5 27.33 -6.94 -4.30
CA LYS A 5 26.45 -6.50 -3.21
C LYS A 5 25.17 -5.85 -3.74
N THR A 6 25.25 -5.04 -4.80
CA THR A 6 24.07 -4.44 -5.44
C THR A 6 23.17 -5.47 -6.13
N MET A 7 23.72 -6.51 -6.75
CA MET A 7 22.93 -7.57 -7.38
C MET A 7 22.15 -8.43 -6.36
N ASN A 8 22.71 -8.63 -5.16
CA ASN A 8 22.01 -9.33 -4.09
C ASN A 8 20.96 -8.42 -3.42
N GLU A 9 21.28 -7.15 -3.19
CA GLU A 9 20.34 -6.18 -2.59
C GLU A 9 19.09 -5.97 -3.44
N SER A 10 19.24 -5.81 -4.77
CA SER A 10 18.09 -5.68 -5.68
C SER A 10 17.27 -6.97 -5.75
N ARG A 11 17.93 -8.14 -5.74
CA ARG A 11 17.23 -9.43 -5.73
C ARG A 11 16.50 -9.64 -4.41
N CYS A 12 17.10 -9.26 -3.29
CA CYS A 12 16.52 -9.27 -1.95
C CYS A 12 15.24 -8.42 -1.91
N SER A 13 15.29 -7.20 -2.46
CA SER A 13 14.13 -6.32 -2.52
C SER A 13 12.99 -6.92 -3.37
N THR A 14 13.30 -7.49 -4.54
CA THR A 14 12.30 -8.16 -5.40
C THR A 14 11.69 -9.39 -4.73
N VAL A 15 12.49 -10.22 -4.04
CA VAL A 15 11.94 -11.40 -3.34
C VAL A 15 11.10 -11.00 -2.13
N VAL A 16 11.46 -9.94 -1.42
CA VAL A 16 10.64 -9.39 -0.32
C VAL A 16 9.31 -8.89 -0.85
N PHE A 17 9.33 -8.07 -1.91
CA PHE A 17 8.10 -7.53 -2.50
C PHE A 17 7.19 -8.63 -3.06
N THR A 18 7.78 -9.59 -3.79
CA THR A 18 7.04 -10.74 -4.34
C THR A 18 6.49 -11.63 -3.22
N GLY A 19 7.27 -11.86 -2.16
CA GLY A 19 6.85 -12.63 -0.98
C GLY A 19 5.67 -11.98 -0.26
N ILE A 20 5.70 -10.66 -0.07
CA ILE A 20 4.61 -9.90 0.55
C ILE A 20 3.34 -9.97 -0.32
N LEU A 21 3.45 -9.78 -1.64
CA LEU A 21 2.31 -9.88 -2.55
C LEU A 21 1.66 -11.26 -2.53
N VAL A 22 2.46 -12.33 -2.59
CA VAL A 22 1.96 -13.71 -2.53
C VAL A 22 1.29 -13.99 -1.19
N ALA A 23 1.90 -13.58 -0.08
CA ALA A 23 1.33 -13.72 1.25
C ALA A 23 0.01 -12.95 1.41
N PHE A 24 -0.07 -11.74 0.85
CA PHE A 24 -1.27 -10.92 0.88
C PHE A 24 -2.43 -11.56 0.10
N ILE A 25 -2.17 -12.03 -1.12
CA ILE A 25 -3.17 -12.72 -1.95
C ILE A 25 -3.63 -14.03 -1.28
N ALA A 26 -2.69 -14.83 -0.78
CA ALA A 26 -3.00 -16.07 -0.06
C ALA A 26 -3.80 -15.78 1.22
N GLY A 27 -3.43 -14.76 1.98
CA GLY A 27 -4.13 -14.31 3.18
C GLY A 27 -5.57 -13.87 2.89
N LEU A 28 -5.79 -13.10 1.82
CA LEU A 28 -7.12 -12.71 1.37
C LEU A 28 -7.96 -13.92 0.96
N TRP A 29 -7.37 -14.87 0.23
CA TRP A 29 -8.06 -16.08 -0.21
C TRP A 29 -8.50 -16.96 0.97
N ILE A 30 -7.61 -17.15 1.95
CA ILE A 30 -7.88 -17.91 3.17
C ILE A 30 -8.92 -17.18 4.03
N GLY A 31 -8.78 -15.88 4.22
CA GLY A 31 -9.70 -15.04 5.00
C GLY A 31 -11.10 -14.91 4.36
N TYR A 32 -11.20 -14.98 3.04
CA TYR A 32 -12.48 -15.02 2.34
C TYR A 32 -13.22 -16.35 2.57
N LYS A 33 -12.50 -17.48 2.49
CA LYS A 33 -13.06 -18.83 2.63
C LYS A 33 -13.41 -19.20 4.08
N ARG A 34 -12.62 -18.74 5.04
CA ARG A 34 -12.86 -18.94 6.47
C ARG A 34 -13.28 -17.59 7.06
N ARG A 35 -14.59 -17.36 7.17
CA ARG A 35 -15.16 -16.24 7.95
C ARG A 35 -15.52 -16.73 9.36
N PRO A 36 -14.57 -16.84 10.31
CA PRO A 36 -14.90 -17.15 11.68
C PRO A 36 -15.71 -16.00 12.28
N THR A 37 -16.99 -16.26 12.54
CA THR A 37 -17.93 -15.33 13.20
C THR A 37 -17.46 -14.87 14.57
N PHE A 38 -16.49 -15.59 15.17
CA PHE A 38 -15.87 -15.28 16.47
C PHE A 38 -15.04 -13.98 16.48
N PHE A 39 -14.31 -13.66 15.40
CA PHE A 39 -13.45 -12.47 15.33
C PHE A 39 -14.25 -11.16 15.22
N LYS A 40 -15.51 -11.23 14.78
CA LYS A 40 -16.41 -10.08 14.73
C LYS A 40 -16.81 -9.58 16.12
N LYS A 41 -16.88 -10.47 17.11
CA LYS A 41 -17.39 -10.14 18.46
C LYS A 41 -16.42 -9.29 19.27
N TYR A 42 -15.12 -9.43 19.04
CA TYR A 42 -14.07 -8.80 19.86
C TYR A 42 -13.35 -7.64 19.17
N LYS A 43 -13.81 -7.19 17.99
CA LYS A 43 -13.12 -6.16 17.18
C LYS A 43 -11.60 -6.40 17.10
N VAL A 44 -11.18 -7.67 17.02
CA VAL A 44 -9.76 -8.07 17.12
C VAL A 44 -8.93 -7.39 16.04
N VAL A 45 -9.49 -7.28 14.83
CA VAL A 45 -8.86 -6.58 13.71
C VAL A 45 -8.57 -5.13 14.05
N PHE A 46 -9.50 -4.43 14.69
CA PHE A 46 -9.32 -3.02 15.07
C PHE A 46 -8.17 -2.86 16.07
N TRP A 47 -8.14 -3.68 17.12
CA TRP A 47 -7.07 -3.64 18.13
C TRP A 47 -5.70 -3.98 17.54
N ILE A 48 -5.61 -5.01 16.69
CA ILE A 48 -4.35 -5.39 16.04
C ILE A 48 -3.90 -4.30 15.06
N THR A 49 -4.79 -3.74 14.25
CA THR A 49 -4.45 -2.62 13.35
C THR A 49 -3.98 -1.40 14.13
N LEU A 50 -4.63 -1.07 15.25
CA LEU A 50 -4.22 0.05 16.10
C LEU A 50 -2.84 -0.19 16.72
N MET A 51 -2.59 -1.41 17.23
CA MET A 51 -1.29 -1.78 17.78
C MET A 51 -0.20 -1.77 16.71
N LEU A 52 -0.48 -2.30 15.51
CA LEU A 52 0.45 -2.30 14.39
C LEU A 52 0.78 -0.87 13.91
N LEU A 53 -0.23 0.00 13.80
CA LEU A 53 -0.05 1.40 13.45
C LEU A 53 0.79 2.13 14.50
N PHE A 54 0.55 1.85 15.78
CA PHE A 54 1.35 2.40 16.87
C PHE A 54 2.81 1.96 16.79
N LEU A 55 3.06 0.66 16.58
CA LEU A 55 4.42 0.13 16.41
C LEU A 55 5.13 0.74 15.20
N MET A 56 4.45 0.83 14.06
CA MET A 56 4.99 1.47 12.85
C MET A 56 5.33 2.95 13.09
N GLY A 57 4.44 3.68 13.79
CA GLY A 57 4.66 5.07 14.15
C GLY A 57 5.82 5.25 15.13
N TYR A 58 5.92 4.36 16.14
CA TYR A 58 7.01 4.36 17.10
C TYR A 58 8.36 4.08 16.44
N GLU A 59 8.45 3.06 15.58
CA GLU A 59 9.66 2.75 14.84
C GLU A 59 10.05 3.93 13.93
N THR A 60 9.11 4.49 13.17
CA THR A 60 9.43 5.61 12.26
C THR A 60 9.82 6.88 13.03
N GLY A 61 9.18 7.15 14.16
CA GLY A 61 9.44 8.34 14.98
C GLY A 61 10.72 8.28 15.83
N SER A 62 11.16 7.07 16.22
CA SER A 62 12.40 6.87 16.97
C SER A 62 13.66 6.95 16.09
N ASN A 63 13.51 6.95 14.77
CA ASN A 63 14.63 7.00 13.82
C ASN A 63 14.84 8.43 13.30
N ALA A 64 15.87 9.11 13.80
CA ALA A 64 16.17 10.50 13.44
C ALA A 64 16.40 10.71 11.92
N GLU A 65 16.98 9.73 11.24
CA GLU A 65 17.23 9.76 9.79
C GLU A 65 15.92 9.79 8.97
N LEU A 66 14.91 9.02 9.39
CA LEU A 66 13.58 9.05 8.77
C LEU A 66 12.85 10.34 9.10
N PHE A 67 13.02 10.85 10.32
CA PHE A 67 12.38 12.10 10.77
C PHE A 67 12.93 13.33 10.04
N GLU A 68 14.23 13.41 9.82
CA GLU A 68 14.86 14.50 9.04
C GLU A 68 14.46 14.44 7.56
N SER A 69 14.19 13.24 7.05
CA SER A 69 13.73 13.01 5.68
C SER A 69 12.22 13.22 5.49
N LEU A 70 11.43 13.35 6.57
CA LEU A 70 9.98 13.53 6.52
C LEU A 70 9.52 14.71 5.65
N PRO A 71 10.13 15.91 5.69
CA PRO A 71 9.73 17.01 4.82
C PRO A 71 9.86 16.66 3.33
N ARG A 72 10.93 15.94 2.95
CA ARG A 72 11.14 15.48 1.59
C ARG A 72 10.12 14.41 1.20
N ILE A 73 9.90 13.41 2.06
CA ILE A 73 8.92 12.34 1.82
C ILE A 73 7.50 12.92 1.75
N GLY A 74 7.17 13.87 2.62
CA GLY A 74 5.89 14.57 2.67
C GLY A 74 5.61 15.35 1.39
N TRP A 75 6.62 16.00 0.81
CA TRP A 75 6.49 16.64 -0.50
C TRP A 75 6.13 15.65 -1.60
N TRP A 76 6.84 14.51 -1.67
CA TRP A 76 6.51 13.44 -2.62
C TRP A 76 5.11 12.88 -2.39
N ALA A 77 4.72 12.68 -1.13
CA ALA A 77 3.39 12.19 -0.77
C ALA A 77 2.30 13.16 -1.24
N LEU A 78 2.50 14.47 -1.11
CA LEU A 78 1.57 15.48 -1.60
C LEU A 78 1.43 15.42 -3.12
N VAL A 79 2.55 15.35 -3.85
CA VAL A 79 2.55 15.22 -5.31
C VAL A 79 1.83 13.94 -5.75
N ILE A 80 2.07 12.81 -5.08
CA ILE A 80 1.40 11.53 -5.36
C ILE A 80 -0.10 11.62 -5.06
N ALA A 81 -0.49 12.24 -3.95
CA ALA A 81 -1.90 12.40 -3.58
C ALA A 81 -2.66 13.25 -4.61
N VAL A 82 -2.13 14.42 -4.97
CA VAL A 82 -2.75 15.32 -5.96
C VAL A 82 -2.81 14.66 -7.34
N SER A 83 -1.72 14.03 -7.78
CA SER A 83 -1.69 13.35 -9.08
C SER A 83 -2.61 12.13 -9.13
N GLY A 84 -2.71 11.36 -8.04
CA GLY A 84 -3.63 10.22 -7.93
C GLY A 84 -5.09 10.65 -7.98
N VAL A 85 -5.45 11.72 -7.25
CA VAL A 85 -6.80 12.29 -7.28
C VAL A 85 -7.12 12.86 -8.67
N ALA A 86 -6.22 13.65 -9.25
CA ALA A 86 -6.38 14.21 -10.59
C ALA A 86 -6.51 13.11 -11.66
N GLY A 87 -5.67 12.07 -11.59
CA GLY A 87 -5.73 10.91 -12.47
C GLY A 87 -7.02 10.12 -12.33
N GLY A 88 -7.52 9.94 -11.11
CA GLY A 88 -8.82 9.31 -10.84
C GLY A 88 -9.98 10.09 -11.46
N PHE A 89 -10.03 11.42 -11.27
CA PHE A 89 -11.05 12.27 -11.89
C PHE A 89 -10.97 12.26 -13.42
N LEU A 90 -9.75 12.36 -13.97
CA LEU A 90 -9.54 12.32 -15.42
C LEU A 90 -10.00 10.99 -16.02
N PHE A 91 -9.75 9.88 -15.32
CA PHE A 91 -10.17 8.55 -15.76
C PHE A 91 -11.70 8.41 -15.78
N VAL A 92 -12.40 8.89 -14.74
CA VAL A 92 -13.87 8.91 -14.71
C VAL A 92 -14.42 9.75 -15.85
N PHE A 93 -13.88 10.94 -16.07
CA PHE A 93 -14.31 11.83 -17.16
C PHE A 93 -14.10 11.18 -18.54
N LEU A 94 -12.95 10.55 -18.76
CA LEU A 94 -12.66 9.84 -20.01
C LEU A 94 -13.59 8.63 -20.21
N PHE A 95 -13.88 7.90 -19.13
CA PHE A 95 -14.77 6.74 -19.16
C PHE A 95 -16.22 7.15 -19.48
N GLU A 96 -16.72 8.24 -18.88
CA GLU A 96 -18.05 8.78 -19.20
C GLU A 96 -18.16 9.21 -20.67
N GLN A 97 -17.15 9.90 -21.20
CA GLN A 97 -17.12 10.30 -22.60
C GLN A 97 -17.07 9.08 -23.54
N ALA A 98 -16.26 8.07 -23.22
CA ALA A 98 -16.16 6.84 -24.00
C ALA A 98 -17.48 6.05 -24.03
N MET A 99 -18.19 6.00 -22.90
CA MET A 99 -19.49 5.33 -22.80
C MET A 99 -20.62 6.12 -23.46
N LYS A 100 -20.63 7.46 -23.37
CA LYS A 100 -21.63 8.31 -24.03
C LYS A 100 -21.54 8.20 -25.55
N LYS A 101 -20.33 8.04 -26.09
CA LYS A 101 -20.08 7.81 -27.52
C LYS A 101 -20.60 6.46 -28.05
N ARG A 102 -20.81 5.47 -27.17
CA ARG A 102 -21.34 4.13 -27.52
C ARG A 102 -22.87 4.04 -27.44
N LYS A 103 -23.54 5.02 -26.81
CA LYS A 103 -25.01 5.04 -26.67
C LYS A 103 -25.74 5.79 -27.80
N SER A 104 -25.01 6.34 -28.78
CA SER A 104 -25.57 7.01 -29.96
C SER A 104 -25.26 6.31 -31.30
N LEU A 105 -24.84 5.04 -31.24
CA LEU A 105 -24.81 4.11 -32.38
C LEU A 105 -25.89 3.05 -32.15
#